data_AF-A0A9J6D8Z3-F1
#
_entry.id   AF-A0A9J6D8Z3-F1
#
_cell.length_a   1.000
_cell.length_b   1.000
_cell.length_c   1.000
_cell.angle_alpha   90.00
_cell.angle_beta   90.00
_cell.angle_gamma   90.00
#
_symmetry.space_group_name_H-M   'P 1'
#
loop_
_entity.id
_entity.type
_entity.pdbx_description
1 polymer ?
#
loop_
_entity_poly.entity_id
_entity_poly.type
_entity_poly.pdbx_seq_one_letter_code
_entity_poly.pdbx_strand_id
1 'polypeptide(L)'
;MSKILLRIQEVPMDTSSSDDEAAGQASVSTDINGILRTDTLSSEDEQLSMSDEDGSEQHDPGELPSEDDMATQMDREGVEAELRAAGFGYRAKYVHGTAKALAARDPMWLQSLRAAPYAEAHRQLIELPGVGAKVADCVCLMALDKTEAVPIDVHVWRMATRHYLPHLKSLKNLSAVAYKEIGDHFRKRFGPYAGWAQSVLFTSDLKKHAKSSSSEPENLEDSVP
;
A
#
# COMPACT_ATOMS: atom_id res chain seq x y z
N MET A 1 1.22 19.66 -23.42
CA MET A 1 0.78 19.12 -22.11
C MET A 1 -0.74 19.09 -21.92
N SER A 2 -1.55 19.85 -22.67
CA SER A 2 -3.03 19.75 -22.59
C SER A 2 -3.64 18.44 -23.08
N LYS A 3 -2.92 17.65 -23.89
CA LYS A 3 -3.49 16.45 -24.52
C LYS A 3 -3.71 15.28 -23.55
N ILE A 4 -2.87 15.07 -22.53
CA ILE A 4 -3.02 13.95 -21.58
C ILE A 4 -4.14 14.21 -20.56
N LEU A 5 -4.27 15.45 -20.07
CA LEU A 5 -5.37 15.80 -19.16
C LEU A 5 -6.73 15.76 -19.85
N LEU A 6 -6.80 16.19 -21.12
CA LEU A 6 -8.03 16.06 -21.93
C LEU A 6 -8.33 14.60 -22.30
N ARG A 7 -7.32 13.74 -22.51
CA ARG A 7 -7.55 12.32 -22.87
C ARG A 7 -8.19 11.51 -21.74
N ILE A 8 -7.87 11.81 -20.48
CA ILE A 8 -8.51 11.17 -19.31
C ILE A 8 -9.94 11.71 -19.10
N GLN A 9 -10.29 12.85 -19.70
CA GLN A 9 -11.65 13.40 -19.62
C GLN A 9 -12.65 12.75 -20.59
N GLU A 10 -12.20 12.01 -21.60
CA GLU A 10 -13.06 11.54 -22.70
C GLU A 10 -13.19 10.02 -22.83
N VAL A 11 -12.73 9.19 -21.88
CA VAL A 11 -12.90 7.73 -21.98
C VAL A 11 -14.36 7.36 -21.72
N PRO A 12 -15.14 6.88 -22.72
CA PRO A 12 -16.46 6.31 -22.49
C PRO A 12 -16.28 4.89 -21.94
N MET A 13 -16.97 4.56 -20.86
CA MET A 13 -17.04 3.19 -20.35
C MET A 13 -18.17 2.43 -21.04
N ASP A 14 -17.83 1.45 -21.88
CA ASP A 14 -18.77 0.43 -22.33
C ASP A 14 -19.00 -0.57 -21.19
N THR A 15 -20.23 -0.60 -20.68
CA THR A 15 -20.72 -1.68 -19.81
C THR A 15 -21.29 -2.79 -20.69
N SER A 16 -20.54 -3.86 -20.90
CA SER A 16 -21.11 -5.13 -21.36
C SER A 16 -21.06 -6.15 -20.23
N SER A 17 -22.25 -6.48 -19.74
CA SER A 17 -22.56 -7.60 -18.87
C SER A 17 -22.57 -8.90 -19.68
N SER A 18 -21.93 -9.93 -19.17
CA SER A 18 -22.21 -11.31 -19.57
C SER A 18 -22.09 -12.19 -18.32
N ASP A 19 -23.27 -12.59 -17.83
CA ASP A 19 -23.48 -13.69 -16.90
C ASP A 19 -23.43 -15.04 -17.64
N ASP A 20 -23.41 -16.12 -16.84
CA ASP A 20 -23.68 -17.54 -17.14
C ASP A 20 -22.51 -18.40 -17.65
N GLU A 21 -22.30 -19.66 -17.25
CA GLU A 21 -22.72 -20.54 -16.16
C GLU A 21 -21.90 -21.85 -16.33
N ALA A 22 -21.81 -22.65 -15.26
CA ALA A 22 -21.84 -24.12 -15.27
C ALA A 22 -20.55 -24.96 -15.14
N ALA A 23 -20.75 -25.99 -14.32
CA ALA A 23 -19.82 -26.96 -13.76
C ALA A 23 -19.50 -28.14 -14.70
N GLY A 24 -18.50 -28.94 -14.33
CA GLY A 24 -18.27 -30.26 -14.92
C GLY A 24 -17.13 -31.04 -14.26
N GLN A 25 -17.46 -31.95 -13.36
CA GLN A 25 -16.60 -33.05 -12.91
C GLN A 25 -16.53 -34.15 -13.97
N ALA A 26 -15.39 -34.83 -14.11
CA ALA A 26 -15.35 -36.22 -14.57
C ALA A 26 -14.04 -36.91 -14.15
N SER A 27 -14.20 -38.06 -13.51
CA SER A 27 -13.22 -39.10 -13.20
C SER A 27 -13.33 -40.27 -14.20
N VAL A 28 -12.45 -41.28 -14.06
CA VAL A 28 -12.39 -42.60 -14.75
C VAL A 28 -11.56 -42.55 -16.06
N SER A 29 -10.60 -43.43 -16.39
CA SER A 29 -10.44 -44.88 -16.14
C SER A 29 -8.98 -45.35 -16.20
N THR A 30 -8.77 -46.52 -15.58
CA THR A 30 -7.60 -47.42 -15.54
C THR A 30 -7.34 -48.16 -16.85
N ASP A 31 -6.08 -48.55 -17.10
CA ASP A 31 -5.67 -49.76 -17.87
C ASP A 31 -4.33 -50.26 -17.29
N ILE A 32 -4.26 -51.38 -16.57
CA ILE A 32 -4.17 -52.80 -17.00
C ILE A 32 -3.04 -53.13 -17.99
N ASN A 33 -1.79 -52.98 -17.55
CA ASN A 33 -0.70 -53.84 -18.02
C ASN A 33 0.14 -54.29 -16.82
N GLY A 34 -0.33 -55.33 -16.16
CA GLY A 34 0.43 -56.02 -15.14
C GLY A 34 1.58 -56.79 -15.75
N ILE A 35 2.81 -56.32 -15.52
CA ILE A 35 3.99 -57.18 -15.41
C ILE A 35 4.77 -56.71 -14.17
N LEU A 36 4.74 -57.56 -13.16
CA LEU A 36 5.58 -57.53 -11.98
C LEU A 36 7.02 -57.86 -12.41
N ARG A 37 7.99 -57.03 -12.03
CA ARG A 37 9.37 -57.49 -11.82
C ARG A 37 9.77 -57.14 -10.39
N THR A 38 10.21 -58.18 -9.68
CA THR A 38 10.73 -58.18 -8.33
C THR A 38 12.26 -58.05 -8.34
N ASP A 39 12.77 -57.81 -7.12
CA ASP A 39 14.12 -58.08 -6.59
C ASP A 39 15.15 -56.95 -6.73
N THR A 40 15.45 -56.19 -5.66
CA THR A 40 16.24 -56.48 -4.44
C THR A 40 17.74 -56.69 -4.70
N LEU A 41 18.58 -55.71 -4.29
CA LEU A 41 19.63 -55.82 -3.25
C LEU A 41 20.68 -54.69 -3.28
N SER A 42 21.06 -54.25 -2.07
CA SER A 42 22.42 -53.84 -1.61
C SER A 42 23.02 -52.55 -2.21
N SER A 43 22.99 -51.40 -1.52
CA SER A 43 23.88 -50.93 -0.43
C SER A 43 25.35 -50.74 -0.83
N GLU A 44 25.78 -49.48 -0.85
CA GLU A 44 27.12 -48.91 -0.55
C GLU A 44 26.89 -47.39 -0.48
N ASP A 45 26.69 -46.82 0.72
CA ASP A 45 27.73 -46.14 1.54
C ASP A 45 28.41 -44.96 0.83
N GLU A 46 27.88 -43.76 1.04
CA GLU A 46 28.72 -42.56 1.13
C GLU A 46 28.22 -41.68 2.29
N GLN A 47 28.78 -41.96 3.48
CA GLN A 47 28.83 -41.01 4.57
C GLN A 47 29.82 -39.90 4.17
N LEU A 48 29.33 -38.67 4.03
CA LEU A 48 30.19 -37.49 4.11
C LEU A 48 29.70 -36.62 5.28
N SER A 49 30.58 -36.50 6.25
CA SER A 49 30.41 -35.92 7.58
C SER A 49 30.26 -34.40 7.58
N MET A 50 29.52 -33.94 8.59
CA MET A 50 29.53 -32.60 9.19
C MET A 50 30.84 -31.82 9.00
N SER A 51 30.71 -30.61 8.47
CA SER A 51 31.49 -29.46 8.92
C SER A 51 30.51 -28.43 9.46
N ASP A 52 30.78 -28.01 10.70
CA ASP A 52 30.06 -26.97 11.43
C ASP A 52 30.06 -25.65 10.65
N GLU A 53 28.88 -25.21 10.23
CA GLU A 53 28.67 -23.83 9.80
C GLU A 53 28.11 -23.07 11.00
N ASP A 54 29.02 -22.39 11.71
CA ASP A 54 28.72 -21.24 12.57
C ASP A 54 28.15 -20.12 11.70
N GLY A 55 26.87 -20.27 11.35
CA GLY A 55 26.09 -19.26 10.67
C GLY A 55 25.65 -18.22 11.68
N SER A 56 26.54 -17.30 12.04
CA SER A 56 26.13 -15.99 12.53
C SER A 56 25.07 -15.46 11.56
N GLU A 57 23.82 -15.33 12.00
CA GLU A 57 22.79 -14.59 11.25
C GLU A 57 23.31 -13.16 11.10
N GLN A 58 23.99 -12.92 9.99
CA GLN A 58 24.29 -11.60 9.49
C GLN A 58 22.94 -11.03 9.09
N HIS A 59 22.30 -10.35 10.02
CA HIS A 59 21.11 -9.57 9.72
C HIS A 59 21.50 -8.54 8.65
N ASP A 60 21.03 -8.76 7.43
CA ASP A 60 21.25 -7.85 6.31
C ASP A 60 20.68 -6.47 6.70
N PRO A 61 21.46 -5.38 6.66
CA PRO A 61 21.03 -4.05 7.14
C PRO A 61 19.84 -3.43 6.38
N GLY A 62 19.20 -4.17 5.46
CA GLY A 62 18.12 -3.72 4.60
C GLY A 62 16.84 -4.57 4.62
N GLU A 63 16.79 -5.69 5.35
CA GLU A 63 15.59 -6.53 5.39
C GLU A 63 14.61 -6.01 6.47
N LEU A 64 13.36 -5.76 6.09
CA LEU A 64 12.33 -5.41 7.05
C LEU A 64 12.13 -6.61 7.99
N PRO A 65 12.21 -6.43 9.32
CA PRO A 65 12.03 -7.54 10.24
C PRO A 65 10.64 -8.18 10.04
N SER A 66 10.56 -9.48 10.31
CA SER A 66 9.29 -10.21 10.27
C SER A 66 8.25 -9.50 11.14
N GLU A 67 6.97 -9.53 10.77
CA GLU A 67 5.92 -8.79 11.49
C GLU A 67 5.87 -9.17 12.98
N ASP A 68 6.10 -10.46 13.28
CA ASP A 68 6.13 -11.00 14.64
C ASP A 68 7.38 -10.59 15.42
N ASP A 69 8.57 -10.59 14.79
CA ASP A 69 9.78 -10.10 15.44
C ASP A 69 9.72 -8.60 15.67
N MET A 70 9.23 -7.82 14.69
CA MET A 70 9.15 -6.38 14.81
C MET A 70 8.17 -5.98 15.91
N ALA A 71 6.97 -6.56 15.95
CA ALA A 71 5.97 -6.25 16.96
C ALA A 71 6.46 -6.62 18.38
N THR A 72 7.13 -7.76 18.52
CA THR A 72 7.69 -8.23 19.80
C THR A 72 8.90 -7.40 20.24
N GLN A 73 9.82 -7.09 19.33
CA GLN A 73 10.98 -6.24 19.61
C GLN A 73 10.58 -4.80 19.94
N MET A 74 9.47 -4.33 19.39
CA MET A 74 8.94 -3.00 19.63
C MET A 74 8.08 -2.89 20.91
N ASP A 75 7.73 -3.99 21.58
CA ASP A 75 6.97 -3.95 22.85
C ASP A 75 7.85 -3.69 24.09
N ARG A 76 9.18 -3.82 23.95
CA ARG A 76 10.12 -3.61 25.06
C ARG A 76 10.11 -2.17 25.59
N GLU A 77 10.42 -2.02 26.88
CA GLU A 77 10.57 -0.70 27.49
C GLU A 77 11.71 0.08 26.83
N GLY A 78 11.52 1.40 26.64
CA GLY A 78 12.55 2.29 26.08
C GLY A 78 12.49 2.52 24.56
N VAL A 79 11.74 1.73 23.79
CA VAL A 79 11.64 1.84 22.31
C VAL A 79 11.20 3.24 21.85
N GLU A 80 10.23 3.85 22.54
CA GLU A 80 9.80 5.20 22.19
C GLU A 80 10.92 6.23 22.34
N ALA A 81 11.77 6.10 23.37
CA ALA A 81 12.90 7.00 23.60
C ALA A 81 13.98 6.80 22.53
N GLU A 82 14.26 5.55 22.15
CA GLU A 82 15.17 5.22 21.05
C GLU A 82 14.67 5.77 19.71
N LEU A 83 13.39 5.59 19.38
CA LEU A 83 12.77 6.15 18.18
C LEU A 83 12.83 7.68 18.18
N ARG A 84 12.66 8.33 19.34
CA ARG A 84 12.85 9.78 19.46
C ARG A 84 14.30 10.18 19.18
N ALA A 85 15.26 9.46 19.76
CA ALA A 85 16.70 9.69 19.52
C ALA A 85 17.07 9.47 18.05
N ALA A 86 16.39 8.53 17.36
CA ALA A 86 16.53 8.28 15.92
C ALA A 86 15.79 9.30 15.03
N GLY A 87 15.18 10.36 15.59
CA GLY A 87 14.60 11.47 14.82
C GLY A 87 13.13 11.31 14.43
N PHE A 88 12.40 10.30 14.93
CA PHE A 88 10.97 10.14 14.64
C PHE A 88 10.10 11.23 15.31
N GLY A 89 10.65 11.99 16.26
CA GLY A 89 9.95 13.08 16.94
C GLY A 89 8.68 12.60 17.64
N TYR A 90 7.58 13.36 17.52
CA TYR A 90 6.31 12.98 18.14
C TYR A 90 5.71 11.68 17.56
N ARG A 91 6.11 11.26 16.35
CA ARG A 91 5.63 10.03 15.72
C ARG A 91 6.18 8.77 16.38
N ALA A 92 7.28 8.87 17.13
CA ALA A 92 7.82 7.76 17.92
C ALA A 92 6.74 7.11 18.81
N LYS A 93 5.89 7.93 19.44
CA LYS A 93 4.77 7.46 20.25
C LYS A 93 3.76 6.64 19.45
N TYR A 94 3.47 7.02 18.20
CA TYR A 94 2.50 6.33 17.35
C TYR A 94 3.05 5.03 16.78
N VAL A 95 4.31 5.05 16.36
CA VAL A 95 5.02 3.87 15.85
C VAL A 95 5.09 2.81 16.95
N HIS A 96 5.56 3.19 18.14
CA HIS A 96 5.59 2.32 19.32
C HIS A 96 4.19 1.85 19.73
N GLY A 97 3.22 2.77 19.85
CA GLY A 97 1.85 2.43 20.24
C GLY A 97 1.13 1.52 19.25
N THR A 98 1.38 1.68 17.95
CA THR A 98 0.83 0.80 16.92
C THR A 98 1.45 -0.59 17.00
N ALA A 99 2.77 -0.69 17.18
CA ALA A 99 3.43 -1.98 17.34
C ALA A 99 2.90 -2.76 18.56
N LYS A 100 2.74 -2.11 19.72
CA LYS A 100 2.09 -2.72 20.88
C LYS A 100 0.65 -3.17 20.59
N ALA A 101 -0.12 -2.33 19.91
CA ALA A 101 -1.50 -2.65 19.56
C ALA A 101 -1.60 -3.83 18.58
N LEU A 102 -0.61 -4.02 17.70
CA LEU A 102 -0.52 -5.16 16.81
C LEU A 102 -0.07 -6.42 17.56
N ALA A 103 0.92 -6.33 18.44
CA ALA A 103 1.39 -7.45 19.26
C ALA A 103 0.28 -8.03 20.17
N ALA A 104 -0.70 -7.22 20.56
CA ALA A 104 -1.85 -7.64 21.35
C ALA A 104 -3.01 -8.24 20.51
N ARG A 105 -2.92 -8.20 19.18
CA ARG A 105 -3.92 -8.76 18.25
C ARG A 105 -3.46 -10.15 17.78
N ASP A 106 -4.36 -10.81 17.06
CA ASP A 106 -4.00 -12.04 16.33
C ASP A 106 -2.89 -11.74 15.30
N PRO A 107 -1.81 -12.52 15.21
CA PRO A 107 -0.72 -12.30 14.25
C PRO A 107 -1.19 -12.24 12.80
N MET A 108 -2.25 -12.99 12.46
CA MET A 108 -2.85 -13.02 11.12
C MET A 108 -3.86 -11.89 10.89
N TRP A 109 -4.12 -11.04 11.89
CA TRP A 109 -5.13 -9.98 11.81
C TRP A 109 -4.85 -9.04 10.64
N LEU A 110 -3.60 -8.57 10.49
CA LEU A 110 -3.27 -7.59 9.46
C LEU A 110 -3.43 -8.19 8.06
N GLN A 111 -2.99 -9.43 7.85
CA GLN A 111 -3.16 -10.16 6.59
C GLN A 111 -4.64 -10.44 6.30
N SER A 112 -5.44 -10.71 7.33
CA SER A 112 -6.89 -10.95 7.17
C SER A 112 -7.63 -9.76 6.57
N LEU A 113 -7.13 -8.53 6.77
CA LEU A 113 -7.73 -7.32 6.20
C LEU A 113 -7.66 -7.28 4.67
N ARG A 114 -6.77 -8.05 4.05
CA ARG A 114 -6.73 -8.22 2.59
C ARG A 114 -8.00 -8.87 2.06
N ALA A 115 -8.60 -9.82 2.80
CA ALA A 115 -9.87 -10.43 2.43
C ALA A 115 -11.09 -9.59 2.83
N ALA A 116 -10.95 -8.67 3.77
CA ALA A 116 -12.04 -7.81 4.24
C ALA A 116 -12.48 -6.78 3.18
N PRO A 117 -13.75 -6.34 3.17
CA PRO A 117 -14.17 -5.20 2.34
C PRO A 117 -13.40 -3.92 2.69
N TYR A 118 -13.14 -3.05 1.71
CA TYR A 118 -12.39 -1.80 1.90
C TYR A 118 -12.88 -0.97 3.10
N ALA A 119 -14.19 -0.77 3.23
CA ALA A 119 -14.77 0.04 4.30
C ALA A 119 -14.44 -0.53 5.69
N GLU A 120 -14.41 -1.86 5.81
CA GLU A 120 -14.12 -2.55 7.06
C GLU A 120 -12.62 -2.53 7.38
N ALA A 121 -11.77 -2.82 6.40
CA ALA A 121 -10.32 -2.71 6.55
C ALA A 121 -9.90 -1.28 6.95
N HIS A 122 -10.46 -0.26 6.30
CA HIS A 122 -10.19 1.15 6.60
C HIS A 122 -10.62 1.52 8.03
N ARG A 123 -11.84 1.12 8.42
CA ARG A 123 -12.38 1.37 9.77
C ARG A 123 -11.48 0.76 10.84
N GLN A 124 -11.07 -0.49 10.64
CA GLN A 124 -10.21 -1.22 11.58
C GLN A 124 -8.80 -0.60 11.68
N LEU A 125 -8.22 -0.15 10.56
CA LEU A 125 -6.90 0.50 10.58
C LEU A 125 -6.91 1.83 11.35
N ILE A 126 -7.99 2.61 11.29
CA ILE A 126 -8.11 3.89 12.02
C ILE A 126 -8.12 3.70 13.54
N GLU A 127 -8.43 2.50 14.04
CA GLU A 127 -8.35 2.20 15.47
C GLU A 127 -6.90 2.17 15.99
N LEU A 128 -5.91 2.06 15.09
CA LEU A 128 -4.49 2.02 15.46
C LEU A 128 -3.97 3.44 15.85
N PRO A 129 -3.12 3.54 16.89
CA PRO A 129 -2.58 4.82 17.35
C PRO A 129 -1.86 5.62 16.26
N GLY A 130 -2.38 6.80 15.93
CA GLY A 130 -1.78 7.70 14.95
C GLY A 130 -2.12 7.38 13.48
N VAL A 131 -2.97 6.38 13.24
CA VAL A 131 -3.50 6.07 11.91
C VAL A 131 -4.79 6.87 11.67
N GLY A 132 -4.69 7.92 10.86
CA GLY A 132 -5.86 8.68 10.38
C GLY A 132 -6.35 8.18 9.02
N ALA A 133 -7.47 8.74 8.54
CA ALA A 133 -8.10 8.34 7.26
C ALA A 133 -7.12 8.25 6.08
N LYS A 134 -6.25 9.25 5.90
CA LYS A 134 -5.22 9.24 4.84
C LYS A 134 -4.24 8.06 4.98
N VAL A 135 -3.80 7.78 6.20
CA VAL A 135 -2.83 6.70 6.45
C VAL A 135 -3.50 5.34 6.24
N ALA A 136 -4.73 5.17 6.74
CA ALA A 136 -5.53 3.98 6.48
C ALA A 136 -5.75 3.74 4.98
N ASP A 137 -6.12 4.78 4.22
CA ASP A 137 -6.26 4.69 2.77
C ASP A 137 -4.95 4.31 2.07
N CYS A 138 -3.81 4.85 2.52
CA CYS A 138 -2.50 4.47 1.99
C CYS A 138 -2.22 2.98 2.19
N VAL A 139 -2.49 2.43 3.39
CA VAL A 139 -2.29 1.01 3.68
C VAL A 139 -3.27 0.15 2.88
N CYS A 140 -4.55 0.54 2.82
CA CYS A 140 -5.56 -0.12 2.01
C CYS A 140 -5.12 -0.23 0.53
N LEU A 141 -4.66 0.88 -0.05
CA LEU A 141 -4.27 0.95 -1.46
C LEU A 141 -2.99 0.18 -1.78
N MET A 142 -1.97 0.30 -0.93
CA MET A 142 -0.61 -0.17 -1.25
C MET A 142 -0.27 -1.55 -0.68
N ALA A 143 -1.02 -2.04 0.32
CA ALA A 143 -0.70 -3.29 1.02
C ALA A 143 -1.87 -4.30 1.11
N LEU A 144 -3.12 -3.84 1.06
CA LEU A 144 -4.32 -4.68 1.29
C LEU A 144 -5.19 -4.91 0.04
N ASP A 145 -4.66 -4.63 -1.15
CA ASP A 145 -5.33 -4.85 -2.45
C ASP A 145 -6.67 -4.11 -2.62
N LYS A 146 -6.84 -2.94 -1.97
CA LYS A 146 -8.03 -2.09 -2.11
C LYS A 146 -7.77 -1.01 -3.15
N THR A 147 -7.85 -1.38 -4.43
CA THR A 147 -7.55 -0.47 -5.55
C THR A 147 -8.49 0.74 -5.63
N GLU A 148 -9.64 0.66 -4.96
CA GLU A 148 -10.62 1.72 -4.83
C GLU A 148 -10.32 2.74 -3.71
N ALA A 149 -9.35 2.46 -2.83
CA ALA A 149 -8.95 3.36 -1.75
C ALA A 149 -8.25 4.61 -2.31
N VAL A 150 -8.62 5.80 -1.82
CA VAL A 150 -8.14 7.09 -2.36
C VAL A 150 -7.51 7.90 -1.23
N PRO A 151 -6.17 7.83 -1.04
CA PRO A 151 -5.50 8.63 -0.03
C PRO A 151 -5.54 10.11 -0.36
N ILE A 152 -6.17 10.92 0.49
CA ILE A 152 -6.30 12.37 0.26
C ILE A 152 -5.44 13.13 1.27
N ASP A 153 -4.32 13.65 0.80
CA ASP A 153 -3.51 14.61 1.55
C ASP A 153 -3.81 16.06 1.11
N VAL A 154 -3.01 17.01 1.60
CA VAL A 154 -3.14 18.43 1.26
C VAL A 154 -2.90 18.70 -0.23
N HIS A 155 -2.04 17.93 -0.90
CA HIS A 155 -1.74 18.11 -2.33
C HIS A 155 -2.86 17.54 -3.19
N VAL A 156 -3.32 16.32 -2.87
CA VAL A 156 -4.45 15.67 -3.54
C VAL A 156 -5.70 16.51 -3.37
N TRP A 157 -5.96 17.04 -2.17
CA TRP A 157 -7.01 18.04 -1.99
C TRP A 157 -6.82 19.18 -2.97
N ARG A 158 -5.72 19.94 -2.88
CA ARG A 158 -5.52 21.17 -3.69
C ARG A 158 -5.72 20.92 -5.18
N MET A 159 -5.27 19.76 -5.67
CA MET A 159 -5.50 19.31 -7.03
C MET A 159 -6.98 19.00 -7.27
N ALA A 160 -7.64 18.25 -6.39
CA ALA A 160 -9.05 17.90 -6.49
C ALA A 160 -9.95 19.13 -6.54
N THR A 161 -9.71 20.13 -5.70
CA THR A 161 -10.51 21.35 -5.68
C THR A 161 -10.20 22.30 -6.83
N ARG A 162 -9.01 22.23 -7.42
CA ARG A 162 -8.69 22.99 -8.64
C ARG A 162 -9.38 22.41 -9.88
N HIS A 163 -9.48 21.09 -9.98
CA HIS A 163 -9.81 20.43 -11.24
C HIS A 163 -11.16 19.70 -11.26
N TYR A 164 -11.69 19.30 -10.11
CA TYR A 164 -12.87 18.43 -10.02
C TYR A 164 -13.98 19.00 -9.15
N LEU A 165 -13.64 19.60 -7.99
CA LEU A 165 -14.59 20.02 -6.95
C LEU A 165 -14.32 21.47 -6.52
N PRO A 166 -14.55 22.48 -7.40
CA PRO A 166 -14.20 23.87 -7.12
C PRO A 166 -14.97 24.49 -5.94
N HIS A 167 -16.16 23.98 -5.60
CA HIS A 167 -16.94 24.45 -4.46
C HIS A 167 -16.27 24.18 -3.10
N LEU A 168 -15.41 23.16 -3.02
CA LEU A 168 -14.66 22.83 -1.80
C LEU A 168 -13.45 23.76 -1.57
N LYS A 169 -13.13 24.66 -2.52
CA LYS A 169 -12.02 25.61 -2.39
C LYS A 169 -12.23 26.64 -1.27
N SER A 170 -13.49 26.87 -0.86
CA SER A 170 -13.84 27.79 0.23
C SER A 170 -13.49 27.25 1.62
N LEU A 171 -13.25 25.94 1.75
CA LEU A 171 -12.92 25.31 3.02
C LEU A 171 -11.48 25.62 3.44
N LYS A 172 -11.30 25.98 4.72
CA LYS A 172 -9.97 26.29 5.28
C LYS A 172 -9.14 25.04 5.59
N ASN A 173 -9.79 23.93 5.96
CA ASN A 173 -9.15 22.68 6.41
C ASN A 173 -9.92 21.43 5.94
N LEU A 174 -9.25 20.27 5.96
CA LEU A 174 -9.74 19.05 5.32
C LEU A 174 -10.70 18.41 6.29
N SER A 175 -11.98 18.74 6.16
CA SER A 175 -13.00 18.12 6.99
C SER A 175 -13.21 16.67 6.56
N ALA A 176 -13.70 15.83 7.48
CA ALA A 176 -14.06 14.45 7.15
C ALA A 176 -15.12 14.38 6.04
N VAL A 177 -16.03 15.36 5.98
CA VAL A 177 -17.04 15.46 4.91
C VAL A 177 -16.37 15.73 3.56
N ALA A 178 -15.47 16.70 3.49
CA ALA A 178 -14.74 17.00 2.26
C ALA A 178 -13.83 15.85 1.83
N TYR A 179 -13.18 15.18 2.79
CA TYR A 179 -12.40 13.97 2.54
C TYR A 179 -13.26 12.89 1.87
N LYS A 180 -14.42 12.58 2.47
CA LYS A 180 -15.35 11.59 1.93
C LYS A 180 -15.86 11.97 0.54
N GLU A 181 -16.23 13.23 0.34
CA GLU A 181 -16.75 13.72 -0.93
C GLU A 181 -15.71 13.61 -2.05
N ILE A 182 -14.45 13.98 -1.79
CA ILE A 182 -13.35 13.82 -2.76
C ILE A 182 -13.17 12.34 -3.08
N GLY A 183 -13.12 11.46 -2.07
CA GLY A 183 -12.97 10.02 -2.29
C GLY A 183 -14.13 9.43 -3.10
N ASP A 184 -15.37 9.80 -2.79
CA ASP A 184 -16.57 9.38 -3.50
C ASP A 184 -16.55 9.85 -4.96
N HIS A 185 -16.12 11.09 -5.21
CA HIS A 185 -15.97 11.63 -6.56
C HIS A 185 -14.97 10.81 -7.38
N PHE A 186 -13.81 10.48 -6.81
CA PHE A 186 -12.77 9.71 -7.49
C PHE A 186 -13.21 8.28 -7.79
N ARG A 187 -13.86 7.61 -6.82
CA ARG A 187 -14.46 6.28 -7.03
C ARG A 187 -15.55 6.29 -8.08
N LYS A 188 -16.42 7.30 -8.08
CA LYS A 188 -17.45 7.47 -9.11
C LYS A 188 -16.85 7.69 -10.50
N ARG A 189 -15.75 8.44 -10.61
CA ARG A 189 -15.14 8.82 -11.88
C ARG A 189 -14.24 7.74 -12.48
N PHE A 190 -13.41 7.11 -11.65
CA PHE A 190 -12.35 6.19 -12.07
C PHE A 190 -12.68 4.73 -11.78
N GLY A 191 -13.82 4.46 -11.15
CA GLY A 191 -14.31 3.11 -10.89
C GLY A 191 -13.43 2.34 -9.88
N PRO A 192 -13.28 1.02 -10.04
CA PRO A 192 -12.57 0.16 -9.10
C PRO A 192 -11.08 0.50 -8.90
N TYR A 193 -10.47 1.22 -9.85
CA TYR A 193 -9.03 1.57 -9.83
C TYR A 193 -8.78 3.02 -9.44
N ALA A 194 -9.70 3.64 -8.69
CA ALA A 194 -9.61 5.05 -8.34
C ALA A 194 -8.33 5.44 -7.59
N GLY A 195 -7.80 4.58 -6.74
CA GLY A 195 -6.53 4.81 -6.05
C GLY A 195 -5.32 4.82 -6.99
N TRP A 196 -5.32 3.95 -8.00
CA TRP A 196 -4.27 3.91 -9.02
C TRP A 196 -4.32 5.16 -9.89
N ALA A 197 -5.52 5.57 -10.33
CA ALA A 197 -5.71 6.81 -11.07
C ALA A 197 -5.27 8.03 -10.25
N GLN A 198 -5.63 8.08 -8.96
CA GLN A 198 -5.18 9.12 -8.04
C GLN A 198 -3.66 9.17 -7.93
N SER A 199 -2.98 8.02 -7.86
CA SER A 199 -1.50 7.95 -7.77
C SER A 199 -0.84 8.59 -9.00
N VAL A 200 -1.34 8.31 -10.21
CA VAL A 200 -0.86 8.94 -11.46
C VAL A 200 -1.08 10.45 -11.44
N LEU A 201 -2.26 10.91 -11.03
CA LEU A 201 -2.59 12.32 -10.93
C LEU A 201 -1.70 13.05 -9.92
N PHE A 202 -1.48 12.45 -8.74
CA PHE A 202 -0.61 12.97 -7.70
C PHE A 202 0.83 13.15 -8.19
N THR A 203 1.42 12.13 -8.82
CA THR A 203 2.77 12.23 -9.38
C THR A 203 2.87 13.32 -10.45
N SER A 204 1.82 13.51 -11.27
CA SER A 204 1.80 14.57 -12.28
C SER A 204 1.79 15.98 -11.68
N ASP A 205 1.17 16.15 -10.50
CA ASP A 205 1.03 17.45 -9.83
C ASP A 205 2.26 17.79 -8.98
N LEU A 206 2.97 16.80 -8.42
CA LEU A 206 4.26 17.00 -7.75
C LEU A 206 5.30 17.66 -8.68
N LYS A 207 5.37 17.20 -9.95
CA LYS A 207 6.32 17.73 -10.94
C LYS A 207 6.11 19.21 -11.27
N LYS A 208 4.89 19.72 -11.13
CA LYS A 208 4.57 21.14 -11.36
C LYS A 208 5.09 22.01 -10.21
N HIS A 209 5.00 21.50 -8.98
CA HIS A 209 5.50 22.20 -7.80
C HIS A 209 7.04 22.25 -7.76
N ALA A 210 7.72 21.19 -8.20
CA ALA A 210 9.19 21.19 -8.31
C ALA A 210 9.74 22.21 -9.32
N LYS A 211 8.97 22.49 -10.39
CA LYS A 211 9.34 23.49 -11.41
C LYS A 211 9.03 24.93 -10.99
N SER A 212 8.00 25.15 -10.17
CA SER A 212 7.69 26.51 -9.67
C SER A 212 8.67 26.98 -8.59
N SER A 213 9.41 26.07 -7.94
CA SER A 213 10.42 26.40 -6.93
C SER A 213 11.83 26.60 -7.49
N SER A 214 12.02 26.53 -8.81
CA SER A 214 13.34 26.55 -9.46
C SER A 214 13.52 27.65 -10.52
N SER A 215 12.68 28.70 -10.54
CA SER A 215 12.98 29.89 -11.34
C SER A 215 14.06 30.74 -10.67
N GLU A 216 15.27 30.73 -11.25
CA GLU A 216 16.38 31.64 -10.93
C GLU A 216 15.96 33.12 -10.94
N PRO A 217 16.59 33.99 -10.12
CA PRO A 217 16.39 35.42 -10.21
C PRO A 217 16.99 35.94 -11.53
N GLU A 218 16.16 36.59 -12.33
CA GLU A 218 16.60 37.33 -13.52
C GLU A 218 17.50 38.49 -13.05
N ASN A 219 18.79 38.40 -13.34
CA ASN A 219 19.79 39.44 -13.03
C ASN A 219 19.39 40.77 -13.68
N LEU A 220 19.12 41.77 -12.85
CA LEU A 220 19.26 43.18 -13.22
C LEU A 220 20.76 43.51 -13.21
N GLU A 221 21.38 43.68 -14.38
CA GLU A 221 22.59 44.48 -14.51
C GLU A 221 22.52 45.37 -15.77
N ASP A 222 22.48 46.67 -15.47
CA ASP A 222 23.11 47.82 -16.12
C ASP A 222 22.77 48.20 -17.56
N SER A 223 21.79 49.11 -17.64
CA SER A 223 21.79 50.19 -18.63
C SER A 223 21.74 51.54 -17.92
N VAL A 224 22.90 52.19 -17.76
CA VAL A 224 22.97 53.65 -17.62
C VAL A 224 24.11 54.14 -18.54
N PRO A 225 23.85 55.16 -19.39
CA PRO A 225 24.73 55.59 -20.48
C PRO A 225 26.00 56.33 -20.03
#